data_AF-A0AA95H5K2-F1
#
_entry.id   AF-A0AA95H5K2-F1
#
_cell.length_a   1.000
_cell.length_b   1.000
_cell.length_c   1.000
_cell.angle_alpha   90.00
_cell.angle_beta   90.00
_cell.angle_gamma   90.00
#
_symmetry.space_group_name_H-M   'P 1'
#
loop_
_entity.id
_entity.type
_entity.pdbx_description
1 polymer ?
#
loop_
_entity_poly.entity_id
_entity_poly.type
_entity_poly.pdbx_seq_one_letter_code
_entity_poly.pdbx_strand_id
1 'polypeptide(L)'
;MTRYKSTALALWLKVQEPRALSAIFFFAYLVISVLGLAVAIDPPRSIQSSIGQGLMVGWGALLLIGGVLGSISVLPGIWWMERAATGFCMTAIGIYGVAVAGLPVTQISTRIGTLCFVIFALLMFATRLVKIRHFAYDPEK
;
A
#
# COMPACT_ATOMS: atom_id res chain seq x y z
N MET A 1 27.65 -7.16 32.88
CA MET A 1 27.69 -6.23 31.74
C MET A 1 27.20 -7.01 30.52
N THR A 2 26.11 -6.74 29.80
CA THR A 2 25.34 -5.53 29.50
C THR A 2 23.88 -5.93 29.24
N ARG A 3 22.98 -5.54 30.14
CA ARG A 3 21.54 -5.85 30.15
C ARG A 3 20.74 -4.96 29.17
N TYR A 4 21.40 -4.54 28.07
CA TYR A 4 20.94 -3.62 27.02
C TYR A 4 20.97 -4.32 25.66
N LYS A 5 20.62 -5.62 25.59
CA LYS A 5 20.18 -6.17 24.30
C LYS A 5 18.85 -5.47 23.98
N SER A 6 18.98 -4.47 23.11
CA SER A 6 18.05 -3.38 22.92
C SER A 6 16.63 -3.87 22.65
N THR A 7 15.64 -3.16 23.19
CA THR A 7 14.21 -3.35 22.92
C THR A 7 13.93 -3.46 21.42
N ALA A 8 14.72 -2.78 20.58
CA ALA A 8 14.69 -2.86 19.13
C ALA A 8 15.06 -4.26 18.59
N LEU A 9 16.11 -4.92 19.11
CA LEU A 9 16.46 -6.28 18.71
C LEU A 9 15.36 -7.27 19.12
N ALA A 10 14.79 -7.11 20.32
CA ALA A 10 13.70 -7.95 20.80
C ALA A 10 12.42 -7.80 19.94
N LEU A 11 12.09 -6.58 19.50
CA LEU A 11 11.00 -6.32 18.56
C LEU A 11 11.31 -6.88 17.16
N TRP A 12 12.55 -6.73 16.68
CA TRP A 12 12.97 -7.25 15.37
C TRP A 12 12.85 -8.77 15.27
N LEU A 13 13.16 -9.49 16.35
CA LEU A 13 13.01 -10.96 16.40
C LEU A 13 11.55 -11.43 16.36
N LYS A 14 10.56 -10.56 16.64
CA LYS A 14 9.13 -10.89 16.55
C LYS A 14 8.54 -10.71 15.16
N VAL A 15 9.26 -10.06 14.24
CA VAL A 15 8.78 -9.84 12.87
C VAL A 15 8.79 -11.15 12.09
N GLN A 16 7.73 -11.42 11.32
CA GLN A 16 7.66 -12.61 10.47
C GLN A 16 8.76 -12.61 9.41
N GLU A 17 9.39 -13.77 9.22
CA GLU A 17 10.34 -13.98 8.13
C GLU A 17 9.64 -14.05 6.77
N PRO A 18 10.23 -13.48 5.69
CA PRO A 18 11.50 -12.74 5.63
C PRO A 18 11.40 -11.29 6.16
N ARG A 19 12.09 -11.01 7.28
CA ARG A 19 11.89 -9.81 8.12
C ARG A 19 12.13 -8.49 7.39
N ALA A 20 13.19 -8.43 6.57
CA ALA A 20 13.53 -7.25 5.80
C ALA A 20 12.43 -6.86 4.81
N LEU A 21 11.83 -7.86 4.14
CA LEU A 21 10.73 -7.60 3.22
C LEU A 21 9.48 -7.15 3.96
N SER A 22 9.13 -7.79 5.08
CA SER A 22 7.99 -7.38 5.92
C SER A 22 8.14 -5.94 6.43
N ALA A 23 9.35 -5.53 6.81
CA ALA A 23 9.63 -4.14 7.19
C ALA A 23 9.49 -3.15 6.02
N ILE A 24 9.98 -3.50 4.83
CA ILE A 24 9.80 -2.66 3.63
C ILE A 24 8.31 -2.48 3.31
N PHE A 25 7.53 -3.57 3.37
CA PHE A 25 6.09 -3.49 3.12
C PHE A 25 5.34 -2.75 4.22
N PHE A 26 5.77 -2.85 5.48
CA PHE A 26 5.24 -2.01 6.57
C PHE A 26 5.33 -0.52 6.22
N PHE A 27 6.50 -0.05 5.80
CA PHE A 27 6.66 1.35 5.40
C PHE A 27 5.91 1.68 4.12
N ALA A 28 5.85 0.76 3.14
CA ALA A 28 5.05 0.98 1.92
C ALA A 28 3.57 1.18 2.24
N TYR A 29 2.99 0.36 3.12
CA TYR A 29 1.63 0.51 3.60
C TYR A 29 1.43 1.81 4.38
N LEU A 30 2.39 2.18 5.24
CA LEU A 30 2.34 3.42 6.02
C LEU A 30 2.32 4.66 5.11
N VAL A 31 3.13 4.67 4.04
CA VAL A 31 3.11 5.74 3.04
C VAL A 31 1.73 5.83 2.36
N ILE A 32 1.10 4.70 2.05
CA ILE A 32 -0.26 4.69 1.50
C ILE A 32 -1.29 5.20 2.52
N SER A 33 -1.16 4.85 3.80
CA SER A 33 -2.01 5.41 4.86
C SER A 33 -1.91 6.93 4.94
N VAL A 34 -0.67 7.46 4.91
CA VAL A 34 -0.42 8.90 4.92
C VAL A 34 -1.04 9.57 3.70
N LEU A 35 -0.91 8.96 2.52
CA LEU A 35 -1.57 9.45 1.31
C LEU A 35 -3.10 9.45 1.47
N GLY A 36 -3.70 8.37 1.97
CA GLY A 36 -5.14 8.30 2.21
C GLY A 36 -5.63 9.36 3.21
N LEU A 37 -4.86 9.60 4.26
CA LEU A 37 -5.13 10.67 5.23
C LEU A 37 -5.02 12.06 4.59
N ALA A 38 -3.98 12.30 3.80
CA ALA A 38 -3.82 13.56 3.07
C ALA A 38 -4.99 13.82 2.11
N VAL A 39 -5.42 12.79 1.38
CA VAL A 39 -6.58 12.85 0.48
C VAL A 39 -7.88 13.13 1.25
N ALA A 40 -8.04 12.59 2.45
CA ALA A 40 -9.22 12.83 3.29
C ALA A 40 -9.28 14.28 3.81
N ILE A 41 -8.13 14.92 4.03
CA ILE A 41 -8.03 16.30 4.52
C ILE A 41 -8.12 17.31 3.38
N ASP A 42 -7.36 17.10 2.30
CA ASP A 42 -7.29 17.99 1.14
C ASP A 42 -7.27 17.17 -0.16
N PRO A 43 -8.45 16.82 -0.72
CA PRO A 43 -8.51 15.98 -1.90
C PRO A 43 -7.98 16.72 -3.15
N PRO A 44 -7.09 16.10 -3.96
CA PRO A 44 -6.57 16.72 -5.17
C PRO A 44 -7.70 17.05 -6.16
N ARG A 45 -7.87 18.36 -6.42
CA ARG A 45 -8.96 18.91 -7.24
C ARG A 45 -9.00 18.35 -8.66
N SER A 46 -7.83 18.09 -9.27
CA SER A 46 -7.72 17.53 -10.62
C SER A 46 -8.34 16.14 -10.74
N ILE A 47 -8.17 15.32 -9.70
CA ILE A 47 -8.76 13.97 -9.66
C ILE A 47 -10.23 14.07 -9.28
N GLN A 48 -10.55 14.89 -8.28
CA GLN A 48 -11.92 15.12 -7.84
C GLN A 48 -12.83 15.60 -8.97
N SER A 49 -12.34 16.48 -9.86
CA SER A 49 -13.09 16.92 -11.04
C SER A 49 -13.31 15.81 -12.07
N SER A 50 -12.45 14.79 -12.11
CA SER A 50 -12.53 13.70 -13.08
C SER A 50 -13.45 12.56 -12.62
N ILE A 51 -13.44 12.21 -11.33
CA ILE A 51 -14.20 11.06 -10.79
C ILE A 51 -15.40 11.48 -9.94
N GLY A 52 -15.50 12.76 -9.57
CA GLY A 52 -16.55 13.28 -8.70
C GLY A 52 -16.27 13.06 -7.20
N GLN A 53 -16.97 13.84 -6.37
CA GLN A 53 -16.72 13.89 -4.93
C GLN A 53 -17.01 12.55 -4.21
N GLY A 54 -18.07 11.83 -4.59
CA GLY A 54 -18.42 10.56 -3.97
C GLY A 54 -17.34 9.49 -4.16
N LEU A 55 -16.88 9.31 -5.40
CA LEU A 55 -15.78 8.38 -5.71
C LEU A 55 -14.45 8.83 -5.09
N MET A 56 -14.24 10.13 -4.94
CA MET A 56 -13.06 10.68 -4.27
C MET A 56 -12.96 10.24 -2.80
N VAL A 57 -14.08 10.30 -2.06
CA VAL A 57 -14.15 9.84 -0.67
C VAL A 57 -13.90 8.33 -0.60
N GLY A 58 -14.53 7.55 -1.49
CA GLY A 58 -14.29 6.11 -1.57
C GLY A 58 -12.83 5.76 -1.87
N TRP A 59 -12.19 6.50 -2.78
CA TRP A 59 -10.78 6.32 -3.11
C TRP A 59 -9.85 6.64 -1.93
N GLY A 60 -10.09 7.76 -1.23
CA GLY A 60 -9.36 8.10 0.00
C GLY A 60 -9.53 7.05 1.09
N ALA A 61 -10.74 6.52 1.27
CA ALA A 61 -11.03 5.46 2.23
C ALA A 61 -10.29 4.15 1.88
N LEU A 62 -10.25 3.76 0.59
CA LEU A 62 -9.49 2.58 0.14
C LEU A 62 -8.00 2.70 0.44
N LEU A 63 -7.40 3.87 0.19
CA LEU A 63 -6.00 4.15 0.54
C LEU A 63 -5.79 4.05 2.04
N LEU A 64 -6.61 4.75 2.83
CA LEU A 64 -6.42 4.85 4.27
C LEU A 64 -6.61 3.48 4.95
N ILE A 65 -7.73 2.81 4.67
CA ILE A 65 -8.05 1.49 5.24
C ILE A 65 -7.05 0.44 4.75
N GLY A 66 -6.74 0.42 3.46
CA GLY A 66 -5.76 -0.51 2.88
C GLY A 66 -4.37 -0.36 3.50
N GLY A 67 -3.87 0.88 3.60
CA GLY A 67 -2.59 1.16 4.23
C GLY A 67 -2.57 0.80 5.72
N VAL A 68 -3.60 1.19 6.47
CA VAL A 68 -3.63 0.92 7.92
C VAL A 68 -3.69 -0.58 8.19
N LEU A 69 -4.61 -1.29 7.55
CA LEU A 69 -4.70 -2.75 7.69
C LEU A 69 -3.41 -3.45 7.25
N GLY A 70 -2.80 -3.01 6.16
CA GLY A 70 -1.53 -3.58 5.68
C GLY A 70 -0.38 -3.38 6.67
N SER A 71 -0.25 -2.17 7.22
CA SER A 71 0.80 -1.87 8.21
C SER A 71 0.65 -2.68 9.50
N ILE A 72 -0.59 -2.90 9.96
CA ILE A 72 -0.86 -3.67 11.18
C ILE A 72 -0.67 -5.17 10.94
N SER A 73 -1.04 -5.67 9.75
CA SER A 73 -1.04 -7.11 9.46
C SER A 73 0.32 -7.66 9.02
N VAL A 74 1.17 -6.86 8.36
CA VAL A 74 2.43 -7.33 7.74
C VAL A 74 3.51 -7.74 8.74
N LEU A 75 3.61 -7.07 9.89
CA LEU A 75 4.60 -7.38 10.92
C LEU A 75 4.30 -8.68 11.68
N PRO A 76 3.06 -8.90 12.19
CA PRO A 76 2.68 -10.15 12.85
C PRO A 76 2.43 -11.30 11.87
N GLY A 77 2.27 -11.02 10.57
CA GLY A 77 2.02 -12.03 9.56
C GLY A 77 0.56 -12.48 9.43
N ILE A 78 -0.39 -11.57 9.68
CA ILE A 78 -1.82 -11.86 9.57
C ILE A 78 -2.23 -11.85 8.08
N TRP A 79 -1.99 -12.97 7.42
CA TRP A 79 -2.13 -13.17 5.97
C TRP A 79 -3.47 -12.77 5.33
N TRP A 80 -4.61 -13.03 5.99
CA TRP A 80 -5.95 -12.78 5.44
C TRP A 80 -6.24 -11.27 5.41
N MET A 81 -5.82 -10.58 6.47
CA MET A 81 -5.94 -9.13 6.60
C MET A 81 -4.99 -8.44 5.61
N GLU A 82 -3.77 -8.97 5.47
CA GLU A 82 -2.81 -8.44 4.51
C GLU A 82 -3.27 -8.60 3.06
N ARG A 83 -3.93 -9.71 2.72
CA ARG A 83 -4.53 -9.92 1.39
C ARG A 83 -5.62 -8.89 1.08
N ALA A 84 -6.51 -8.62 2.04
CA ALA A 84 -7.54 -7.60 1.89
C ALA A 84 -6.92 -6.20 1.75
N ALA A 85 -5.94 -5.87 2.60
CA ALA A 85 -5.19 -4.62 2.56
C ALA A 85 -4.49 -4.39 1.21
N THR A 86 -3.80 -5.42 0.71
CA THR A 86 -3.16 -5.43 -0.61
C THR A 86 -4.19 -5.15 -1.71
N GLY A 87 -5.35 -5.82 -1.66
CA GLY A 87 -6.44 -5.63 -2.62
C GLY A 87 -6.98 -4.19 -2.62
N PHE A 88 -7.16 -3.59 -1.45
CA PHE A 88 -7.57 -2.19 -1.35
C PHE A 88 -6.51 -1.23 -1.91
N CYS A 89 -5.24 -1.43 -1.58
CA CYS A 89 -4.14 -0.62 -2.13
C CYS A 89 -4.06 -0.73 -3.64
N MET A 90 -4.11 -1.95 -4.20
CA MET A 90 -4.08 -2.18 -5.64
C MET A 90 -5.28 -1.53 -6.35
N THR A 91 -6.48 -1.68 -5.79
CA THR A 91 -7.70 -1.04 -6.34
C THR A 91 -7.56 0.48 -6.33
N ALA A 92 -7.08 1.07 -5.23
CA ALA A 92 -6.87 2.51 -5.14
C ALA A 92 -5.82 3.03 -6.14
N ILE A 93 -4.68 2.33 -6.28
CA ILE A 93 -3.64 2.67 -7.27
C ILE A 93 -4.21 2.55 -8.69
N GLY A 94 -5.01 1.53 -8.98
CA GLY A 94 -5.67 1.34 -10.27
C GLY A 94 -6.62 2.48 -10.62
N ILE A 95 -7.47 2.89 -9.66
CA ILE A 95 -8.37 4.05 -9.82
C ILE A 95 -7.57 5.31 -10.15
N TYR A 96 -6.47 5.56 -9.44
CA TYR A 96 -5.60 6.70 -9.72
C TYR A 96 -5.00 6.62 -11.13
N GLY A 97 -4.53 5.44 -11.56
CA GLY A 97 -4.02 5.20 -12.90
C GLY A 97 -5.03 5.53 -14.00
N VAL A 98 -6.26 5.04 -13.85
CA VAL A 98 -7.37 5.32 -14.79
C VAL A 98 -7.70 6.81 -14.81
N ALA A 99 -7.78 7.45 -13.65
CA ALA A 99 -8.04 8.89 -13.56
C ALA A 99 -6.95 9.71 -14.27
N VAL A 100 -5.67 9.41 -14.02
CA VAL A 100 -4.55 10.11 -14.68
C VAL A 100 -4.54 9.89 -16.19
N ALA A 101 -4.89 8.69 -16.66
CA ALA A 101 -4.98 8.40 -18.09
C ALA A 101 -6.11 9.21 -18.77
N GLY A 102 -7.22 9.43 -18.07
CA GLY A 102 -8.40 10.15 -18.58
C GLY A 102 -8.29 11.69 -18.57
N LEU A 103 -7.36 12.26 -17.80
CA LEU A 103 -7.18 13.72 -17.76
C LEU A 103 -6.72 14.29 -19.13
N PRO A 104 -6.89 15.58 -19.42
CA PRO A 104 -6.31 16.23 -20.60
C PRO A 104 -4.77 16.21 -20.59
N VAL A 105 -4.13 15.94 -21.73
CA VAL A 105 -2.66 15.87 -21.84
C VAL A 105 -2.09 17.29 -21.88
N THR A 106 -1.50 17.74 -20.77
CA THR A 106 -0.74 19.00 -20.71
C THR A 106 0.74 18.78 -21.06
N GLN A 107 1.33 17.69 -20.57
CA GLN A 107 2.71 17.29 -20.85
C GLN A 107 2.83 15.77 -20.94
N ILE A 108 3.25 15.28 -22.11
CA ILE A 108 3.27 13.85 -22.40
C ILE A 108 4.31 13.08 -21.57
N SER A 109 5.49 13.66 -21.35
CA SER A 109 6.55 13.05 -20.55
C SER A 109 6.12 12.80 -19.11
N THR A 110 5.44 13.78 -18.50
CA THR A 110 4.92 13.68 -17.12
C THR A 110 3.84 12.60 -17.04
N ARG A 111 2.95 12.51 -18.03
CA ARG A 111 1.92 11.47 -18.08
C ARG A 111 2.50 10.08 -18.15
N ILE A 112 3.43 9.85 -19.08
CA ILE A 112 4.07 8.55 -19.25
C ILE A 112 4.82 8.19 -17.96
N GLY A 113 5.57 9.13 -17.37
CA GLY A 113 6.26 8.94 -16.09
C GLY A 113 5.31 8.52 -14.98
N THR A 114 4.20 9.24 -14.77
CA THR A 114 3.21 8.89 -13.74
C THR A 114 2.61 7.51 -13.97
N LEU A 115 2.23 7.18 -15.21
CA LEU A 115 1.67 5.85 -15.53
C LEU A 115 2.70 4.73 -15.31
N CYS A 116 3.98 4.96 -15.62
CA CYS A 116 5.05 3.99 -15.31
C CYS A 116 5.17 3.76 -13.80
N PHE A 117 5.12 4.81 -12.97
CA PHE A 117 5.15 4.65 -11.51
C PHE A 117 3.91 3.94 -10.96
N VAL A 118 2.73 4.19 -11.54
CA VAL A 118 1.49 3.48 -11.20
C VAL A 118 1.62 1.99 -11.49
N ILE A 119 2.08 1.62 -12.70
CA ILE A 119 2.29 0.23 -13.08
C ILE A 119 3.33 -0.43 -12.17
N PHE A 120 4.43 0.27 -11.88
CA PHE A 120 5.45 -0.22 -10.95
C PHE A 120 4.87 -0.49 -9.55
N ALA A 121 4.06 0.42 -9.01
CA ALA A 121 3.42 0.25 -7.71
C ALA A 121 2.44 -0.95 -7.71
N LEU A 122 1.65 -1.12 -8.78
CA LEU A 122 0.78 -2.28 -8.95
C LEU A 122 1.56 -3.59 -8.98
N LEU A 123 2.68 -3.64 -9.72
CA LEU A 123 3.55 -4.81 -9.77
C LEU A 123 4.17 -5.11 -8.40
N MET A 124 4.60 -4.09 -7.66
CA MET A 124 5.11 -4.27 -6.29
C MET A 124 4.08 -4.93 -5.37
N PHE A 125 2.84 -4.45 -5.34
CA PHE A 125 1.78 -5.08 -4.55
C PHE A 125 1.37 -6.46 -5.10
N ALA A 126 1.40 -6.66 -6.42
CA ALA A 126 1.15 -7.96 -7.02
C ALA A 126 2.19 -9.00 -6.58
N THR A 127 3.48 -8.64 -6.55
CA THR A 127 4.54 -9.53 -6.04
C THR A 127 4.31 -9.89 -4.57
N ARG A 128 3.79 -8.95 -3.78
CA ARG A 128 3.44 -9.22 -2.38
C ARG A 128 2.27 -10.19 -2.27
N LEU A 129 1.23 -10.00 -3.07
CA LEU A 129 0.08 -10.90 -3.09
C LEU A 129 0.47 -12.33 -3.46
N VAL A 130 1.37 -12.50 -4.44
CA VAL A 130 1.92 -13.80 -4.81
C VAL A 130 2.70 -14.43 -3.65
N LYS A 131 3.55 -13.66 -2.96
CA LYS A 131 4.31 -14.15 -1.79
C LYS A 131 3.38 -14.58 -0.66
N ILE A 132 2.36 -13.77 -0.32
CA ILE A 132 1.41 -14.11 0.74
C ILE A 132 0.63 -15.39 0.40
N ARG A 133 0.26 -15.60 -0.87
CA ARG A 133 -0.40 -16.83 -1.29
C ARG A 133 0.46 -18.07 -1.07
N HIS A 134 1.78 -17.98 -1.24
CA HIS A 134 2.66 -19.13 -1.01
C HIS A 134 2.69 -19.55 0.47
N PHE A 135 2.74 -18.58 1.39
CA PHE A 135 2.65 -18.85 2.83
C PHE A 135 1.29 -19.41 3.28
N ALA A 136 0.25 -19.31 2.45
CA ALA A 136 -1.04 -19.94 2.72
C ALA A 136 -1.03 -21.48 2.65
N TYR A 137 -0.01 -22.04 2.01
CA TYR A 137 0.11 -23.48 1.73
C TYR A 137 1.26 -24.15 2.50
N ASP A 138 1.87 -23.47 3.47
CA ASP A 138 2.96 -23.99 4.27
C ASP A 138 2.44 -24.38 5.67
N PRO A 139 1.97 -25.64 5.88
CA PRO A 139 1.35 -26.09 7.12
C PRO A 139 2.36 -26.33 8.26
N GLU A 140 3.66 -26.16 8.01
CA GLU A 140 4.70 -26.25 9.04
C GLU A 140 4.77 -24.99 9.94
N LYS A 141 3.80 -24.06 9.77
CA LYS A 141 3.48 -22.97 10.68
C LYS A 141 2.02 -22.97 11.09
#